data_AF-A0A4U3A8P7-F1
#
_entry.id   AF-A0A4U3A8P7-F1
#
_cell.length_a   1.000
_cell.length_b   1.000
_cell.length_c   1.000
_cell.angle_alpha   90.00
_cell.angle_beta   90.00
_cell.angle_gamma   90.00
#
_symmetry.space_group_name_H-M   'P 1'
#
loop_
_entity.id
_entity.type
_entity.pdbx_description
1 polymer ?
#
loop_
_entity_poly.entity_id
_entity_poly.type
_entity_poly.pdbx_seq_one_letter_code
_entity_poly.pdbx_strand_id
1 'polypeptide(L)'
;MFQKALWLRTYQQSKYVVWLFWFISFYTLSYKYYMASIQQLYFLNDNKKWNYVYHYHFDLRLIDPVILLGGVLIVLACTLIGWERQNNSSDLLWSMPFKRSHLYITKWLFGICNIAAIILLNWGLFAIMKKTTFHNKYQVFSPFHSYFIYMLIVLIAIYTLALCIGTITGNILSQGLLTAAIFIFPLLFPSLISAVIAVHSNTDFHEDNGNMHRVMENIRISGPAENFHIRFDYNPQSAYTDPDGVRHNEPNFTEIPSAKTLIGPLVNIIILLPLGIYLYVRSVNERNGSFLLYPKFQKIFMVCAIFCIGISGGLIIGGTHSLLNFYVGLFGTSIITYFLLPKILKWKVSWNFK
;
A
#
# COMPACT_ATOMS: atom_id res chain seq x y z
N MET A 1 8.31 25.16 15.83
CA MET A 1 7.64 26.26 15.10
C MET A 1 7.45 25.82 13.66
N PHE A 2 6.24 25.93 13.13
CA PHE A 2 5.94 25.61 11.74
C PHE A 2 6.69 26.58 10.82
N GLN A 3 7.54 26.07 9.93
CA GLN A 3 8.36 26.90 9.05
C GLN A 3 7.74 26.99 7.67
N LYS A 4 7.01 28.09 7.42
CA LYS A 4 6.30 28.35 6.16
C LYS A 4 7.20 28.18 4.92
N ALA A 5 8.46 28.61 5.01
CA ALA A 5 9.42 28.48 3.91
C ALA A 5 9.70 27.02 3.53
N LEU A 6 9.91 26.14 4.52
CA LEU A 6 10.12 24.71 4.27
C LEU A 6 8.88 24.05 3.66
N TRP A 7 7.69 24.43 4.15
CA TRP A 7 6.43 23.92 3.61
C TRP A 7 6.24 24.29 2.14
N LEU A 8 6.44 25.57 1.79
CA LEU A 8 6.28 26.07 0.42
C LEU A 8 7.25 25.38 -0.54
N ARG A 9 8.51 25.19 -0.12
CA ARG A 9 9.50 24.47 -0.92
C ARG A 9 9.11 23.00 -1.12
N THR A 10 8.70 22.32 -0.04
CA THR A 10 8.25 20.92 -0.08
C THR A 10 7.08 20.77 -1.07
N TYR A 11 6.14 21.72 -1.05
CA TYR A 11 5.07 21.79 -2.03
C TYR A 11 5.57 22.00 -3.46
N GLN A 12 6.40 23.01 -3.71
CA GLN A 12 6.90 23.29 -5.07
C GLN A 12 7.61 22.10 -5.70
N GLN A 13 8.36 21.35 -4.91
CA GLN A 13 9.08 20.15 -5.34
C GLN A 13 8.15 18.98 -5.65
N SER A 14 7.06 18.81 -4.90
CA SER A 14 6.18 17.64 -4.98
C SER A 14 4.80 17.91 -5.58
N LYS A 15 4.53 19.15 -6.02
CA LYS A 15 3.19 19.61 -6.42
C LYS A 15 2.50 18.67 -7.41
N TYR A 16 3.22 18.19 -8.44
CA TYR A 16 2.64 17.32 -9.46
C TYR A 16 2.25 15.96 -8.90
N VAL A 17 3.07 15.38 -8.02
CA VAL A 17 2.77 14.09 -7.38
C VAL A 17 1.63 14.23 -6.38
N VAL A 18 1.56 15.35 -5.66
CA VAL A 18 0.43 15.65 -4.76
C VAL A 18 -0.87 15.77 -5.55
N TRP A 19 -0.88 16.54 -6.64
CA TRP A 19 -2.08 16.63 -7.48
C TRP A 19 -2.46 15.30 -8.09
N LEU A 20 -1.49 14.52 -8.57
CA LEU A 20 -1.72 13.15 -9.05
C LEU A 20 -2.36 12.27 -7.96
N PHE A 21 -1.86 12.32 -6.73
CA PHE A 21 -2.42 11.61 -5.58
C PHE A 21 -3.88 12.02 -5.32
N TRP A 22 -4.19 13.32 -5.39
CA TRP A 22 -5.56 13.82 -5.21
C TRP A 22 -6.49 13.35 -6.33
N PHE A 23 -6.08 13.48 -7.59
CA PHE A 23 -6.88 13.05 -8.75
C PHE A 23 -7.17 11.55 -8.70
N ILE A 24 -6.14 10.75 -8.43
CA ILE A 24 -6.29 9.32 -8.29
C ILE A 24 -7.22 8.97 -7.12
N SER A 25 -7.10 9.66 -5.98
CA SER A 25 -7.99 9.42 -4.82
C SER A 25 -9.45 9.70 -5.16
N PHE A 26 -9.73 10.81 -5.83
CA PHE A 26 -11.10 11.12 -6.27
C PHE A 26 -11.62 10.11 -7.28
N TYR A 27 -10.75 9.67 -8.20
CA TYR A 27 -11.11 8.68 -9.21
C TYR A 27 -11.43 7.31 -8.57
N THR A 28 -10.54 6.79 -7.73
CA THR A 28 -10.68 5.45 -7.15
C THR A 28 -11.80 5.36 -6.12
N LEU A 29 -12.09 6.46 -5.41
CA LEU A 29 -13.10 6.49 -4.36
C LEU A 29 -14.40 7.09 -4.88
N SER A 30 -14.50 8.42 -4.92
CA SER A 30 -15.76 9.13 -5.13
C SER A 30 -16.36 8.90 -6.52
N TYR A 31 -15.54 8.96 -7.57
CA TYR A 31 -16.00 8.78 -8.93
C TYR A 31 -16.50 7.36 -9.19
N LYS A 32 -15.73 6.32 -8.80
CA LYS A 32 -16.17 4.92 -8.90
C LYS A 32 -17.44 4.65 -8.11
N TYR A 33 -17.56 5.19 -6.89
CA TYR A 33 -18.76 5.05 -6.07
C TYR A 33 -20.00 5.67 -6.76
N TYR A 34 -19.84 6.86 -7.34
CA TYR A 34 -20.89 7.52 -8.09
C TYR A 34 -21.28 6.74 -9.36
N MET A 35 -20.31 6.26 -10.13
CA MET A 35 -20.57 5.44 -11.32
C MET A 35 -21.29 4.13 -10.99
N ALA A 36 -20.93 3.48 -9.87
CA ALA A 36 -21.66 2.33 -9.38
C ALA A 36 -23.14 2.65 -9.09
N SER A 37 -23.46 3.87 -8.62
CA SER A 37 -24.85 4.29 -8.38
C SER A 37 -25.65 4.41 -9.68
N ILE A 38 -25.05 4.95 -10.74
CA ILE A 38 -25.67 5.08 -12.06
C ILE A 38 -25.90 3.70 -12.66
N GLN A 39 -24.90 2.82 -12.57
CA GLN A 39 -25.00 1.45 -13.06
C GLN A 39 -26.14 0.68 -12.36
N GLN A 40 -26.28 0.81 -11.04
CA GLN A 40 -27.36 0.18 -10.30
C GLN A 40 -28.74 0.75 -10.68
N LEU A 41 -28.84 2.05 -10.93
CA LEU A 41 -30.08 2.66 -11.43
C LEU A 41 -30.43 2.17 -12.84
N TYR A 42 -29.44 2.00 -13.73
CA TYR A 42 -29.63 1.44 -15.05
C TYR A 42 -30.16 0.00 -14.97
N PHE A 43 -29.55 -0.85 -14.15
CA PHE A 43 -30.00 -2.23 -13.94
C PHE A 43 -31.41 -2.30 -13.36
N LEU A 44 -31.79 -1.41 -12.46
CA LEU A 44 -33.17 -1.33 -11.98
C LEU A 44 -34.15 -1.09 -13.13
N ASN A 45 -33.86 -0.10 -13.97
CA ASN A 45 -34.75 0.28 -15.06
C ASN A 45 -34.85 -0.82 -16.13
N ASP A 46 -33.74 -1.49 -16.43
CA ASP A 46 -33.73 -2.60 -17.38
C ASP A 46 -34.50 -3.83 -16.84
N ASN A 47 -34.27 -4.22 -15.58
CA ASN A 47 -35.03 -5.31 -14.96
C ASN A 47 -36.53 -5.02 -14.90
N LYS A 48 -36.92 -3.76 -14.62
CA LYS A 48 -38.33 -3.33 -14.68
C LYS A 48 -38.93 -3.47 -16.08
N LYS A 49 -38.17 -3.19 -17.14
CA LYS A 49 -38.63 -3.31 -18.52
C LYS A 49 -38.98 -4.75 -18.89
N TRP A 50 -38.22 -5.71 -18.35
CA TRP A 50 -38.36 -7.13 -18.66
C TRP A 50 -39.10 -7.93 -17.56
N ASN A 51 -39.71 -7.26 -16.59
CA ASN A 51 -40.37 -7.87 -15.42
C ASN A 51 -39.48 -8.84 -14.63
N TYR A 52 -38.16 -8.64 -14.64
CA TYR A 52 -37.22 -9.38 -13.81
C TYR A 52 -37.14 -8.79 -12.40
N VAL A 53 -36.83 -9.66 -11.44
CA VAL A 53 -36.59 -9.26 -10.05
C VAL A 53 -35.23 -8.58 -9.98
N TYR A 54 -35.22 -7.31 -9.59
CA TYR A 54 -34.00 -6.53 -9.48
C TYR A 54 -33.22 -6.91 -8.21
N HIS A 55 -31.95 -7.28 -8.39
CA HIS A 55 -31.01 -7.57 -7.31
C HIS A 55 -30.00 -6.43 -7.23
N TYR A 56 -29.93 -5.77 -6.08
CA TYR A 56 -28.97 -4.70 -5.87
C TYR A 56 -27.65 -5.29 -5.39
N HIS A 57 -26.56 -4.94 -6.08
CA HIS A 57 -25.22 -5.41 -5.73
C HIS A 57 -24.23 -4.25 -5.72
N PHE A 58 -23.48 -4.14 -4.64
CA PHE A 58 -22.37 -3.20 -4.51
C PHE A 58 -21.24 -3.85 -3.73
N ASP A 59 -20.03 -3.81 -4.29
CA ASP A 59 -18.82 -4.28 -3.65
C ASP A 59 -17.76 -3.17 -3.59
N LEU A 60 -17.04 -3.11 -2.47
CA LEU A 60 -15.92 -2.21 -2.29
C LEU A 60 -14.85 -2.88 -1.43
N ARG A 61 -13.69 -3.10 -2.04
CA ARG A 61 -12.50 -3.68 -1.41
C ARG A 61 -11.53 -2.58 -1.02
N LEU A 62 -11.00 -2.63 0.20
CA LEU A 62 -10.06 -1.61 0.68
C LEU A 62 -8.67 -1.76 0.04
N ILE A 63 -8.24 -2.98 -0.28
CA ILE A 63 -6.91 -3.25 -0.81
C ILE A 63 -6.65 -2.56 -2.16
N ASP A 64 -7.67 -2.47 -3.03
CA ASP A 64 -7.53 -1.93 -4.38
C ASP A 64 -7.08 -0.45 -4.39
N PRO A 65 -7.78 0.48 -3.71
CA PRO A 65 -7.30 1.86 -3.61
C PRO A 65 -6.03 1.96 -2.76
N VAL A 66 -5.83 1.12 -1.73
CA VAL A 66 -4.63 1.17 -0.89
C VAL A 66 -3.36 0.87 -1.67
N ILE A 67 -3.36 -0.14 -2.54
CA ILE A 67 -2.20 -0.47 -3.38
C ILE A 67 -1.88 0.69 -4.31
N LEU A 68 -2.89 1.22 -4.99
CA LEU A 68 -2.70 2.25 -6.00
C LEU A 68 -2.27 3.57 -5.35
N LEU A 69 -2.98 4.03 -4.31
CA LEU A 69 -2.64 5.24 -3.55
C LEU A 69 -1.32 5.10 -2.79
N GLY A 70 -1.06 3.92 -2.21
CA GLY A 70 0.21 3.58 -1.58
C GLY A 70 1.38 3.71 -2.55
N GLY A 71 1.23 3.20 -3.78
CA GLY A 71 2.23 3.38 -4.84
C GLY A 71 2.54 4.85 -5.14
N VAL A 72 1.50 5.69 -5.24
CA VAL A 72 1.68 7.14 -5.46
C VAL A 72 2.35 7.81 -4.24
N LEU A 73 2.04 7.39 -3.01
CA LEU A 73 2.70 7.89 -1.81
C LEU A 73 4.17 7.46 -1.71
N ILE A 74 4.51 6.28 -2.20
CA ILE A 74 5.91 5.85 -2.35
C ILE A 74 6.62 6.79 -3.34
N VAL A 75 6.00 7.08 -4.49
CA VAL A 75 6.55 8.06 -5.45
C VAL A 75 6.70 9.44 -4.79
N LEU A 76 5.72 9.89 -4.00
CA LEU A 76 5.81 11.15 -3.26
C LEU A 76 7.02 11.16 -2.32
N ALA A 77 7.18 10.13 -1.48
CA ALA A 77 8.33 10.01 -0.60
C ALA A 77 9.66 9.95 -1.36
N CYS A 78 9.68 9.29 -2.52
CA CYS A 78 10.84 9.22 -3.42
C CYS A 78 11.18 10.59 -4.03
N THR A 79 10.19 11.39 -4.41
CA THR A 79 10.42 12.77 -4.85
C THR A 79 10.88 13.69 -3.73
N LEU A 80 10.45 13.45 -2.49
CA LEU A 80 10.82 14.28 -1.35
C LEU A 80 12.23 13.98 -0.83
N ILE A 81 12.70 12.74 -0.83
CA ILE A 81 14.04 12.41 -0.31
C ILE A 81 14.97 11.89 -1.40
N GLY A 82 14.59 10.85 -2.12
CA GLY A 82 15.42 10.18 -3.12
C GLY A 82 15.86 11.12 -4.25
N TRP A 83 14.95 11.98 -4.73
CA TRP A 83 15.26 12.99 -5.74
C TRP A 83 16.18 14.10 -5.20
N GLU A 84 15.97 14.54 -3.95
CA GLU A 84 16.81 15.57 -3.34
C GLU A 84 18.28 15.14 -3.28
N ARG A 85 18.48 13.88 -2.90
CA ARG A 85 19.80 13.24 -2.78
C ARG A 85 20.43 12.99 -4.14
N GLN A 86 19.64 12.57 -5.13
CA GLN A 86 20.17 12.31 -6.47
C GLN A 86 20.70 13.59 -7.14
N ASN A 87 20.05 14.73 -6.90
CA ASN A 87 20.42 16.02 -7.50
C ASN A 87 21.35 16.88 -6.61
N ASN A 88 21.91 16.32 -5.53
CA ASN A 88 22.73 17.03 -4.52
C ASN A 88 22.06 18.26 -3.88
N SER A 89 20.76 18.46 -4.10
CA SER A 89 19.99 19.55 -3.50
C SER A 89 19.86 19.41 -1.98
N SER A 90 20.14 18.20 -1.45
CA SER A 90 20.31 17.92 -0.03
C SER A 90 21.41 18.76 0.61
N ASP A 91 22.50 19.04 -0.12
CA ASP A 91 23.65 19.77 0.41
C ASP A 91 23.30 21.24 0.62
N LEU A 92 22.56 21.83 -0.33
CA LEU A 92 21.97 23.16 -0.21
C LEU A 92 20.93 23.22 0.91
N LEU A 93 20.16 22.15 1.13
CA LEU A 93 19.14 22.08 2.18
C LEU A 93 19.78 22.03 3.58
N TRP A 94 20.92 21.37 3.70
CA TRP A 94 21.62 21.21 4.97
C TRP A 94 22.52 22.40 5.31
N SER A 95 22.84 23.27 4.35
CA SER A 95 23.49 24.56 4.62
C SER A 95 22.53 25.65 5.09
N MET A 96 21.21 25.44 4.94
CA MET A 96 20.20 26.36 5.48
C MET A 96 20.20 26.34 7.01
N PRO A 97 19.79 27.44 7.68
CA PRO A 97 19.76 27.55 9.14
C PRO A 97 18.58 26.79 9.77
N PHE A 98 18.37 25.53 9.36
CA PHE A 98 17.31 24.64 9.83
C PHE A 98 17.90 23.34 10.38
N LYS A 99 17.37 22.87 11.52
CA LYS A 99 17.78 21.56 12.06
C LYS A 99 17.34 20.44 11.11
N ARG A 100 18.21 19.47 10.88
CA ARG A 100 17.92 18.30 10.03
C ARG A 100 16.66 17.53 10.46
N SER A 101 16.38 17.45 11.75
CA SER A 101 15.15 16.86 12.28
C SER A 101 13.88 17.59 11.80
N HIS A 102 13.90 18.92 11.75
CA HIS A 102 12.76 19.71 11.26
C HIS A 102 12.51 19.53 9.77
N LEU A 103 13.57 19.32 8.98
CA LEU A 103 13.44 18.99 7.55
C LEU A 103 12.68 17.68 7.34
N TYR A 104 13.03 16.64 8.09
CA TYR A 104 12.35 15.35 8.03
C TYR A 104 10.90 15.44 8.53
N ILE A 105 10.68 16.07 9.68
CA ILE A 105 9.33 16.22 10.27
C ILE A 105 8.41 17.02 9.34
N THR A 106 8.92 18.04 8.65
CA THR A 106 8.11 18.84 7.71
C THR A 106 7.65 18.00 6.52
N LYS A 107 8.53 17.14 5.98
CA LYS A 107 8.19 16.20 4.90
C LYS A 107 7.14 15.17 5.35
N TRP A 108 7.30 14.63 6.56
CA TRP A 108 6.33 13.69 7.13
C TRP A 108 4.97 14.35 7.35
N LEU A 109 4.94 15.52 7.99
CA LEU A 109 3.72 16.30 8.24
C LEU A 109 3.03 16.70 6.93
N PHE A 110 3.80 17.10 5.91
CA PHE A 110 3.28 17.48 4.60
C PHE A 110 2.49 16.33 3.95
N GLY A 111 3.03 15.11 3.97
CA GLY A 111 2.31 13.95 3.42
C GLY A 111 1.06 13.61 4.23
N ILE A 112 1.14 13.59 5.56
CA ILE A 112 -0.01 13.28 6.41
C ILE A 112 -1.13 14.28 6.25
N CYS A 113 -0.83 15.58 6.19
CA CYS A 113 -1.85 16.59 5.96
C CYS A 113 -2.57 16.38 4.63
N ASN A 114 -1.84 16.00 3.57
CA ASN A 114 -2.45 15.70 2.27
C ASN A 114 -3.29 14.41 2.31
N ILE A 115 -2.80 13.34 2.94
CA ILE A 115 -3.53 12.08 3.12
C ILE A 115 -4.82 12.31 3.92
N ALA A 116 -4.73 12.99 5.06
CA ALA A 116 -5.89 13.29 5.90
C ALA A 116 -6.91 14.19 5.18
N ALA A 117 -6.45 15.23 4.48
CA ALA A 117 -7.34 16.14 3.75
C ALA A 117 -8.13 15.42 2.66
N ILE A 118 -7.46 14.61 1.82
CA ILE A 118 -8.14 13.94 0.69
C ILE A 118 -9.09 12.84 1.17
N ILE A 119 -8.73 12.11 2.22
CA ILE A 119 -9.57 11.05 2.82
C ILE A 119 -10.80 11.67 3.46
N LEU A 120 -10.64 12.74 4.24
CA LEU A 120 -11.76 13.45 4.85
C LEU A 120 -12.73 14.00 3.79
N LEU A 121 -12.18 14.56 2.70
CA LEU A 121 -12.98 15.06 1.59
C LEU A 121 -13.76 13.94 0.90
N ASN A 122 -13.10 12.81 0.58
CA ASN A 122 -13.78 11.67 -0.04
C ASN A 122 -14.82 11.04 0.89
N TRP A 123 -14.56 10.97 2.20
CA TRP A 123 -15.55 10.54 3.18
C TRP A 123 -16.80 11.44 3.16
N GLY A 124 -16.61 12.76 3.12
CA GLY A 124 -17.70 13.73 2.99
C GLY A 124 -18.46 13.58 1.67
N LEU A 125 -17.76 13.38 0.55
CA LEU A 125 -18.37 13.13 -0.76
C LEU A 125 -19.19 11.83 -0.76
N PHE A 126 -18.71 10.75 -0.14
CA PHE A 126 -19.48 9.51 0.01
C PHE A 126 -20.78 9.76 0.78
N ALA A 127 -20.75 10.55 1.86
CA ALA A 127 -21.95 10.87 2.63
C ALA A 127 -22.99 11.64 1.79
N ILE A 128 -22.53 12.59 0.97
CA ILE A 128 -23.39 13.37 0.07
C ILE A 128 -23.93 12.49 -1.06
N MET A 129 -23.05 11.73 -1.74
CA MET A 129 -23.41 10.84 -2.84
C MET A 129 -24.39 9.75 -2.40
N LYS A 130 -24.15 9.14 -1.22
CA LYS A 130 -25.09 8.17 -0.66
C LYS A 130 -26.48 8.75 -0.52
N LYS A 131 -26.62 9.98 0.00
CA LYS A 131 -27.93 10.63 0.21
C LYS A 131 -28.60 11.07 -1.09
N THR A 132 -27.83 11.50 -2.08
CA THR A 132 -28.34 12.08 -3.34
C THR A 132 -28.59 11.05 -4.43
N THR A 133 -28.00 9.86 -4.34
CA THR A 133 -28.08 8.81 -5.37
C THR A 133 -28.99 7.65 -4.97
N PHE A 134 -29.14 6.70 -5.90
CA PHE A 134 -29.91 5.48 -5.71
C PHE A 134 -29.49 4.65 -4.49
N HIS A 135 -28.20 4.74 -4.11
CA HIS A 135 -27.63 4.06 -2.94
C HIS A 135 -28.31 4.42 -1.62
N ASN A 136 -29.02 5.56 -1.52
CA ASN A 136 -29.65 6.00 -0.28
C ASN A 136 -30.61 4.94 0.30
N LYS A 137 -31.31 4.21 -0.59
CA LYS A 137 -32.33 3.22 -0.23
C LYS A 137 -31.75 1.88 0.22
N TYR A 138 -30.53 1.54 -0.22
CA TYR A 138 -29.97 0.20 -0.09
C TYR A 138 -28.75 0.13 0.83
N GLN A 139 -28.09 1.26 1.11
CA GLN A 139 -26.84 1.28 1.86
C GLN A 139 -26.98 1.93 3.24
N VAL A 140 -26.34 1.32 4.24
CA VAL A 140 -26.09 1.91 5.56
C VAL A 140 -24.72 2.59 5.55
N PHE A 141 -24.59 3.77 6.17
CA PHE A 141 -23.34 4.53 6.10
C PHE A 141 -22.25 4.04 7.08
N SER A 142 -22.64 3.31 8.13
CA SER A 142 -21.76 2.86 9.22
C SER A 142 -20.43 2.22 8.76
N PRO A 143 -20.44 1.24 7.81
CA PRO A 143 -19.22 0.56 7.38
C PRO A 143 -18.20 1.48 6.70
N PHE A 144 -18.66 2.55 6.04
CA PHE A 144 -17.78 3.50 5.37
C PHE A 144 -16.91 4.28 6.38
N HIS A 145 -17.37 4.54 7.61
CA HIS A 145 -16.51 5.18 8.61
C HIS A 145 -15.27 4.35 8.90
N SER A 146 -15.46 3.04 9.18
CA SER A 146 -14.37 2.11 9.41
C SER A 146 -13.46 2.00 8.18
N TYR A 147 -14.03 1.96 6.98
CA TYR A 147 -13.28 1.89 5.73
C TYR A 147 -12.29 3.06 5.57
N PHE A 148 -12.76 4.30 5.76
CA PHE A 148 -11.90 5.48 5.62
C PHE A 148 -10.88 5.61 6.76
N ILE A 149 -11.21 5.17 7.99
CA ILE A 149 -10.25 5.17 9.11
C ILE A 149 -9.13 4.15 8.87
N TYR A 150 -9.46 2.93 8.44
CA TYR A 150 -8.48 1.90 8.14
C TYR A 150 -7.58 2.34 6.97
N MET A 151 -8.18 2.90 5.92
CA MET A 151 -7.45 3.49 4.80
C MET A 151 -6.44 4.56 5.24
N LEU A 152 -6.87 5.48 6.10
CA LEU A 152 -6.02 6.57 6.62
C LEU A 152 -4.79 6.02 7.34
N ILE A 153 -4.99 5.08 8.28
CA ILE A 153 -3.90 4.51 9.07
C ILE A 153 -2.91 3.75 8.17
N VAL A 154 -3.42 2.91 7.26
CA VAL A 154 -2.58 2.12 6.34
C VAL A 154 -1.77 3.02 5.40
N LEU A 155 -2.39 4.07 4.81
CA LEU A 155 -1.70 4.99 3.91
C LEU A 155 -0.62 5.82 4.65
N ILE A 156 -0.88 6.24 5.89
CA ILE A 156 0.12 6.93 6.71
C ILE A 156 1.30 5.99 7.01
N ALA A 157 1.05 4.71 7.29
CA ALA A 157 2.10 3.72 7.52
C ALA A 157 2.95 3.46 6.27
N ILE A 158 2.32 3.28 5.09
CA ILE A 158 3.04 3.14 3.81
C ILE A 158 3.94 4.35 3.54
N TYR A 159 3.39 5.56 3.70
CA TYR A 159 4.15 6.79 3.50
C TYR A 159 5.32 6.95 4.51
N THR A 160 5.09 6.61 5.78
CA THR A 160 6.12 6.65 6.83
C THR A 160 7.25 5.67 6.54
N LEU A 161 6.92 4.45 6.11
CA LEU A 161 7.90 3.46 5.69
C LEU A 161 8.71 3.96 4.49
N ALA A 162 8.06 4.51 3.47
CA ALA A 162 8.72 5.03 2.28
C ALA A 162 9.69 6.19 2.60
N LEU A 163 9.30 7.10 3.49
CA LEU A 163 10.17 8.18 3.97
C LEU A 163 11.35 7.65 4.78
N CYS A 164 11.12 6.69 5.67
CA CYS A 164 12.18 6.09 6.49
C CYS A 164 13.23 5.40 5.60
N ILE A 165 12.79 4.65 4.59
CA ILE A 165 13.69 4.02 3.60
C ILE A 165 14.47 5.08 2.82
N GLY A 166 13.83 6.21 2.48
CA GLY A 166 14.50 7.36 1.89
C GLY A 166 15.73 7.83 2.67
N THR A 167 15.74 7.68 4.00
CA THR A 167 16.88 8.10 4.84
C THR A 167 18.11 7.22 4.68
N ILE A 168 17.97 5.97 4.23
CA ILE A 168 19.08 5.01 4.04
C ILE A 168 19.49 4.82 2.57
N THR A 169 18.63 5.22 1.63
CA THR A 169 18.87 5.12 0.17
C THR A 169 19.47 6.39 -0.41
N GLY A 170 20.30 6.27 -1.45
CA GLY A 170 21.00 7.41 -2.03
C GLY A 170 20.34 8.00 -3.28
N ASN A 171 19.35 7.33 -3.89
CA ASN A 171 18.69 7.80 -5.12
C ASN A 171 17.20 7.44 -5.16
N ILE A 172 16.47 7.98 -6.15
CA ILE A 172 15.01 7.79 -6.28
C ILE A 172 14.63 6.32 -6.53
N LEU A 173 15.37 5.62 -7.38
CA LEU A 173 15.06 4.25 -7.81
C LEU A 173 15.26 3.24 -6.66
N SER A 174 16.37 3.38 -5.94
CA SER A 174 16.71 2.56 -4.77
C SER A 174 15.69 2.72 -3.65
N GLN A 175 15.23 3.96 -3.38
CA GLN A 175 14.17 4.21 -2.43
C GLN A 175 12.88 3.50 -2.83
N GLY A 176 12.44 3.65 -4.07
CA GLY A 176 11.22 3.02 -4.56
C GLY A 176 11.27 1.50 -4.52
N LEU A 177 12.34 0.91 -5.07
CA LEU A 177 12.51 -0.55 -5.12
C LEU A 177 12.65 -1.17 -3.74
N LEU A 178 13.44 -0.58 -2.86
CA LEU A 178 13.61 -1.09 -1.49
C LEU A 178 12.31 -0.96 -0.70
N THR A 179 11.56 0.11 -0.91
CA THR A 179 10.23 0.31 -0.30
C THR A 179 9.25 -0.75 -0.75
N ALA A 180 9.13 -0.98 -2.06
CA ALA A 180 8.25 -2.02 -2.60
C ALA A 180 8.66 -3.41 -2.09
N ALA A 181 9.96 -3.73 -2.09
CA ALA A 181 10.48 -5.00 -1.60
C ALA A 181 10.13 -5.23 -0.12
N ILE A 182 10.38 -4.25 0.76
CA ILE A 182 10.07 -4.37 2.20
C ILE A 182 8.56 -4.43 2.45
N PHE A 183 7.75 -3.71 1.66
CA PHE A 183 6.29 -3.73 1.79
C PHE A 183 5.68 -5.08 1.39
N ILE A 184 6.16 -5.67 0.29
CA ILE A 184 5.63 -6.94 -0.25
C ILE A 184 6.19 -8.16 0.49
N PHE A 185 7.41 -8.07 1.03
CA PHE A 185 8.09 -9.21 1.64
C PHE A 185 7.28 -9.93 2.74
N PRO A 186 6.65 -9.24 3.73
CA PRO A 186 5.82 -9.89 4.73
C PRO A 186 4.62 -10.66 4.15
N LEU A 187 4.08 -10.23 3.01
CA LEU A 187 2.99 -10.92 2.33
C LEU A 187 3.47 -12.23 1.71
N LEU A 188 4.63 -12.21 1.04
CA LEU A 188 5.17 -13.38 0.34
C LEU A 188 5.81 -14.41 1.28
N PHE A 189 6.36 -13.98 2.41
CA PHE A 189 7.20 -14.82 3.26
C PHE A 189 6.51 -16.11 3.77
N PRO A 190 5.26 -16.09 4.29
CA PRO A 190 4.56 -17.30 4.68
C PRO A 190 4.34 -18.27 3.52
N SER A 191 3.92 -17.76 2.36
CA SER A 191 3.67 -18.57 1.17
C SER A 191 4.96 -19.21 0.64
N LEU A 192 6.08 -18.47 0.67
CA LEU A 192 7.39 -19.02 0.30
C LEU A 192 7.83 -20.16 1.22
N ILE A 193 7.62 -20.03 2.53
CA ILE A 193 7.95 -21.10 3.49
C ILE A 193 7.06 -22.32 3.27
N SER A 194 5.74 -22.14 3.18
CA SER A 194 4.82 -23.26 2.94
C SER A 194 5.16 -23.98 1.64
N ALA A 195 5.45 -23.23 0.57
CA ALA A 195 5.80 -23.79 -0.72
C ALA A 195 7.13 -24.55 -0.70
N VAL A 196 8.16 -24.04 -0.01
CA VAL A 196 9.44 -24.76 0.15
C VAL A 196 9.23 -26.05 0.93
N ILE A 197 8.41 -26.04 1.99
CA ILE A 197 8.07 -27.24 2.76
C ILE A 197 7.38 -28.24 1.84
N ALA A 198 6.32 -27.83 1.13
CA ALA A 198 5.54 -28.69 0.24
C ALA A 198 6.40 -29.41 -0.82
N VAL A 199 7.33 -28.68 -1.45
CA VAL A 199 8.27 -29.25 -2.44
C VAL A 199 9.18 -30.32 -1.83
N HIS A 200 9.60 -30.15 -0.56
CA HIS A 200 10.52 -31.08 0.11
C HIS A 200 9.80 -32.24 0.81
N SER A 201 8.55 -32.05 1.25
CA SER A 201 7.72 -33.10 1.84
C SER A 201 6.92 -33.90 0.82
N ASN A 202 6.94 -33.48 -0.47
CA ASN A 202 6.11 -34.05 -1.54
C ASN A 202 4.62 -34.08 -1.14
N THR A 203 4.18 -33.03 -0.45
CA THR A 203 2.79 -32.82 -0.07
C THR A 203 2.20 -31.74 -0.96
N ASP A 204 0.89 -31.76 -1.14
CA ASP A 204 0.21 -30.69 -1.86
C ASP A 204 0.45 -29.34 -1.16
N PHE A 205 0.62 -28.29 -1.97
CA PHE A 205 0.70 -26.95 -1.42
C PHE A 205 -0.64 -26.60 -0.79
N HIS A 206 -0.63 -26.57 0.53
CA HIS A 206 -1.66 -25.90 1.28
C HIS A 206 -1.14 -24.50 1.58
N GLU A 207 -1.81 -23.49 1.03
CA GLU A 207 -1.62 -22.12 1.50
C GLU A 207 -1.87 -22.13 3.01
N ASP A 208 -0.81 -21.90 3.78
CA ASP A 208 -0.86 -22.04 5.23
C ASP A 208 -1.78 -20.95 5.79
N ASN A 209 -3.06 -21.27 5.94
CA ASN A 209 -4.04 -20.45 6.65
C ASN A 209 -3.96 -20.67 8.18
N GLY A 210 -2.86 -21.26 8.66
CA GLY A 210 -2.61 -21.51 10.07
C GLY A 210 -2.15 -20.27 10.85
N ASN A 211 -1.54 -20.53 12.00
CA ASN A 211 -1.13 -19.47 12.93
C ASN A 211 -0.12 -18.48 12.31
N MET A 212 0.76 -18.93 11.41
CA MET A 212 1.79 -18.07 10.83
C MET A 212 1.19 -16.97 9.94
N HIS A 213 0.19 -17.30 9.12
CA HIS A 213 -0.52 -16.31 8.31
C HIS A 213 -1.25 -15.29 9.18
N ARG A 214 -1.98 -15.74 10.20
CA ARG A 214 -2.70 -14.84 11.13
C ARG A 214 -1.75 -13.92 11.92
N VAL A 215 -0.60 -14.43 12.34
CA VAL A 215 0.43 -13.58 12.99
C VAL A 215 0.99 -12.57 12.00
N MET A 216 1.30 -12.99 10.77
CA MET A 216 1.83 -12.11 9.73
C MET A 216 0.83 -11.03 9.30
N GLU A 217 -0.46 -11.38 9.19
CA GLU A 217 -1.57 -10.47 8.88
C GLU A 217 -1.64 -9.33 9.91
N ASN A 218 -1.47 -9.62 11.19
CA ASN A 218 -1.52 -8.61 12.25
C ASN A 218 -0.28 -7.70 12.30
N ILE A 219 0.85 -8.14 11.73
CA ILE A 219 2.12 -7.41 11.74
C ILE A 219 2.31 -6.57 10.48
N ARG A 220 1.81 -7.03 9.32
CA ARG A 220 2.02 -6.36 8.03
C ARG A 220 1.20 -5.08 7.90
N ILE A 221 1.74 -4.09 7.17
CA ILE A 221 1.10 -2.79 6.97
C ILE A 221 -0.22 -2.92 6.18
N SER A 222 -0.28 -3.83 5.21
CA SER A 222 -1.46 -4.08 4.36
C SER A 222 -2.53 -4.95 5.01
N GLY A 223 -2.24 -5.59 6.15
CA GLY A 223 -3.11 -6.61 6.77
C GLY A 223 -4.55 -6.14 6.97
N PRO A 224 -4.79 -4.94 7.55
CA PRO A 224 -6.15 -4.42 7.71
C PRO A 224 -6.91 -4.14 6.41
N ALA A 225 -6.23 -4.08 5.26
CA ALA A 225 -6.83 -3.76 3.97
C ALA A 225 -7.19 -5.00 3.15
N GLU A 226 -6.51 -6.13 3.35
CA GLU A 226 -6.66 -7.34 2.53
C GLU A 226 -8.05 -7.97 2.69
N ASN A 227 -8.52 -8.11 3.93
CA ASN A 227 -9.80 -8.74 4.26
C ASN A 227 -10.93 -7.71 4.51
N PHE A 228 -10.71 -6.43 4.20
CA PHE A 228 -11.74 -5.41 4.38
C PHE A 228 -12.59 -5.29 3.12
N HIS A 229 -13.82 -5.77 3.23
CA HIS A 229 -14.78 -5.79 2.13
C HIS A 229 -16.13 -5.26 2.59
N ILE A 230 -16.63 -4.22 1.91
CA ILE A 230 -18.01 -3.76 2.06
C ILE A 230 -18.82 -4.38 0.92
N ARG A 231 -19.75 -5.30 1.25
CA ARG A 231 -20.73 -5.80 0.30
C ARG A 231 -22.13 -5.41 0.74
N PHE A 232 -22.87 -4.81 -0.18
CA PHE A 232 -24.32 -4.68 -0.07
C PHE A 232 -24.94 -5.55 -1.16
N ASP A 233 -25.64 -6.59 -0.75
CA ASP A 233 -26.31 -7.52 -1.66
C ASP A 233 -27.77 -7.66 -1.21
N TYR A 234 -28.69 -7.11 -1.99
CA TYR A 234 -30.11 -7.17 -1.69
C TYR A 234 -30.82 -8.01 -2.74
N ASN A 235 -31.16 -9.23 -2.33
CA ASN A 235 -32.07 -10.11 -3.04
C ASN A 235 -33.43 -10.10 -2.32
N PRO A 236 -34.49 -9.56 -2.94
CA PRO A 236 -35.81 -9.47 -2.33
C PRO A 236 -36.49 -10.83 -2.07
N GLN A 237 -36.00 -11.93 -2.66
CA GLN A 237 -36.58 -13.27 -2.50
C GLN A 237 -35.96 -14.08 -1.35
N SER A 238 -34.75 -13.73 -0.88
CA SER A 238 -34.04 -14.52 0.13
C SER A 238 -34.22 -14.02 1.57
N ALA A 239 -34.76 -12.81 1.76
CA ALA A 239 -34.94 -12.23 3.08
C ALA A 239 -36.21 -12.79 3.75
N TYR A 240 -36.03 -13.51 4.87
CA TYR A 240 -37.14 -14.00 5.70
C TYR A 240 -36.87 -13.72 7.18
N THR A 241 -37.92 -13.62 7.98
CA THR A 241 -37.84 -13.42 9.43
C THR A 241 -38.16 -14.73 10.12
N ASP A 242 -37.26 -15.19 11.00
CA ASP A 242 -37.48 -16.37 11.83
C ASP A 242 -38.60 -16.10 12.87
N PRO A 243 -39.24 -17.13 13.46
CA PRO A 243 -40.22 -16.96 14.54
C PRO A 243 -39.69 -16.17 15.76
N ASP A 244 -38.37 -16.17 15.96
CA ASP A 244 -37.69 -15.40 17.00
C ASP A 244 -37.50 -13.91 16.65
N GLY A 245 -38.05 -13.45 15.52
CA GLY A 245 -37.95 -12.06 15.04
C GLY A 245 -36.59 -11.71 14.43
N VAL A 246 -35.69 -12.68 14.26
CA VAL A 246 -34.38 -12.49 13.65
C VAL A 246 -34.52 -12.56 12.13
N ARG A 247 -34.08 -11.51 11.43
CA ARG A 247 -34.12 -11.45 9.97
C ARG A 247 -32.88 -12.14 9.40
N HIS A 248 -33.08 -13.16 8.58
CA HIS A 248 -31.99 -13.86 7.89
C HIS A 248 -31.83 -13.34 6.46
N ASN A 249 -30.60 -13.40 5.95
CA ASN A 249 -30.19 -12.81 4.66
C ASN A 249 -30.43 -11.29 4.58
N GLU A 250 -30.11 -10.57 5.65
CA GLU A 250 -30.08 -9.11 5.64
C GLU A 250 -29.02 -8.57 4.66
N PRO A 251 -29.27 -7.43 4.01
CA PRO A 251 -28.50 -6.94 2.86
C PRO A 251 -27.05 -6.48 3.11
N ASN A 252 -26.48 -6.79 4.28
CA ASN A 252 -25.22 -6.21 4.76
C ASN A 252 -24.18 -7.29 5.05
N PHE A 253 -23.54 -7.84 4.02
CA PHE A 253 -22.38 -8.70 4.17
C PHE A 253 -21.11 -7.85 4.19
N THR A 254 -20.89 -7.14 5.31
CA THR A 254 -19.68 -6.35 5.51
C THR A 254 -18.67 -7.12 6.34
N GLU A 255 -17.55 -7.46 5.73
CA GLU A 255 -16.41 -8.04 6.42
C GLU A 255 -15.48 -6.89 6.84
N ILE A 256 -15.61 -6.50 8.11
CA ILE A 256 -14.73 -5.52 8.74
C ILE A 256 -13.70 -6.31 9.56
N PRO A 257 -12.41 -6.27 9.20
CA PRO A 257 -11.38 -6.96 9.96
C PRO A 257 -11.31 -6.43 11.38
N SER A 258 -10.85 -7.28 12.31
CA SER A 258 -10.69 -6.89 13.70
C SER A 258 -9.73 -5.71 13.83
N ALA A 259 -10.01 -4.79 14.76
CA ALA A 259 -9.12 -3.67 15.09
C ALA A 259 -7.69 -4.11 15.49
N LYS A 260 -7.50 -5.39 15.86
CA LYS A 260 -6.18 -5.97 16.12
C LYS A 260 -5.25 -5.92 14.89
N THR A 261 -5.81 -6.01 13.68
CA THR A 261 -5.03 -5.90 12.45
C THR A 261 -4.33 -4.55 12.32
N LEU A 262 -4.89 -3.48 12.91
CA LEU A 262 -4.31 -2.12 12.90
C LEU A 262 -3.04 -2.00 13.75
N ILE A 263 -2.71 -2.99 14.59
CA ILE A 263 -1.50 -2.98 15.41
C ILE A 263 -0.25 -2.86 14.52
N GLY A 264 -0.17 -3.66 13.44
CA GLY A 264 0.94 -3.64 12.49
C GLY A 264 1.27 -2.24 11.94
N PRO A 265 0.35 -1.55 11.24
CA PRO A 265 0.61 -0.22 10.71
C PRO A 265 0.83 0.84 11.80
N LEU A 266 0.16 0.76 12.96
CA LEU A 266 0.39 1.70 14.06
C LEU A 266 1.79 1.57 14.66
N VAL A 267 2.23 0.33 14.94
CA VAL A 267 3.58 0.03 15.43
C VAL A 267 4.62 0.47 14.39
N ASN A 268 4.34 0.25 13.11
CA ASN A 268 5.20 0.74 12.03
C ASN A 268 5.41 2.25 12.09
N ILE A 269 4.34 3.04 12.25
CA ILE A 269 4.43 4.50 12.37
C ILE A 269 5.24 4.88 13.61
N ILE A 270 4.92 4.28 14.76
CA ILE A 270 5.56 4.61 16.06
C ILE A 270 7.06 4.31 16.05
N ILE A 271 7.50 3.25 15.38
CA ILE A 271 8.91 2.85 15.32
C ILE A 271 9.66 3.57 14.20
N LEU A 272 9.10 3.61 12.98
CA LEU A 272 9.81 4.13 11.81
C LEU A 272 9.90 5.66 11.80
N LEU A 273 8.98 6.38 12.43
CA LEU A 273 9.05 7.84 12.50
C LEU A 273 10.28 8.32 13.32
N PRO A 274 10.48 7.91 14.59
CA PRO A 274 11.69 8.23 15.34
C PRO A 274 12.97 7.70 14.69
N LEU A 275 12.92 6.48 14.15
CA LEU A 275 14.06 5.87 13.46
C LEU A 275 14.46 6.70 12.23
N GLY A 276 13.49 7.14 11.42
CA GLY A 276 13.72 7.99 10.26
C GLY A 276 14.30 9.35 10.65
N ILE A 277 13.82 9.97 11.73
CA ILE A 277 14.41 11.22 12.25
C ILE A 277 15.87 11.00 12.64
N TYR A 278 16.16 9.94 13.41
CA TYR A 278 17.50 9.61 13.87
C TYR A 278 18.48 9.36 12.71
N LEU A 279 18.07 8.53 11.74
CA LEU A 279 18.88 8.21 10.56
C LEU A 279 19.08 9.42 9.65
N TYR A 280 18.05 10.26 9.47
CA TYR A 280 18.15 11.46 8.65
C TYR A 280 19.16 12.46 9.22
N VAL A 281 19.14 12.68 10.54
CA VAL A 281 20.10 13.59 11.21
C VAL A 281 21.55 13.11 11.00
N ARG A 282 21.79 11.80 11.10
CA ARG A 282 23.12 11.17 10.97
C ARG A 282 23.52 10.80 9.54
N SER A 283 22.71 11.15 8.55
CA SER A 283 22.99 10.77 7.16
C SER A 283 24.21 11.51 6.60
N VAL A 284 25.05 10.77 5.88
CA VAL A 284 26.31 11.25 5.29
C VAL A 284 26.10 11.53 3.81
N ASN A 285 26.57 12.69 3.32
CA ASN A 285 26.36 13.13 1.93
C ASN A 285 27.27 12.47 0.89
N GLU A 286 28.40 11.92 1.33
CA GLU A 286 29.46 11.39 0.44
C GLU A 286 28.99 10.25 -0.48
N ARG A 287 27.86 9.61 -0.16
CA ARG A 287 27.29 8.50 -0.95
C ARG A 287 25.92 8.83 -1.56
N ASN A 288 25.57 10.12 -1.66
CA ASN A 288 24.41 10.57 -2.43
C ASN A 288 24.51 10.10 -3.89
N GLY A 289 23.43 9.55 -4.44
CA GLY A 289 23.41 8.90 -5.75
C GLY A 289 23.83 7.43 -5.79
N SER A 290 24.33 6.85 -4.69
CA SER A 290 24.56 5.40 -4.58
C SER A 290 23.28 4.63 -4.23
N PHE A 291 23.28 3.30 -4.41
CA PHE A 291 22.12 2.46 -4.09
C PHE A 291 21.72 2.57 -2.60
N LEU A 292 22.67 2.38 -1.70
CA LEU A 292 22.48 2.53 -0.26
C LEU A 292 23.61 3.36 0.32
N LEU A 293 23.26 4.28 1.22
CA LEU A 293 24.23 5.09 1.95
C LEU A 293 25.19 4.23 2.77
N TYR A 294 24.74 3.07 3.25
CA TYR A 294 25.55 2.18 4.08
C TYR A 294 25.99 0.91 3.32
N PRO A 295 27.31 0.69 3.13
CA PRO A 295 27.81 -0.38 2.26
C PRO A 295 27.65 -1.78 2.87
N LYS A 296 27.64 -1.90 4.21
CA LYS A 296 27.38 -3.17 4.90
C LYS A 296 25.94 -3.66 4.66
N PHE A 297 24.96 -2.76 4.74
CA PHE A 297 23.55 -3.08 4.48
C PHE A 297 23.29 -3.47 3.03
N GLN A 298 24.05 -2.90 2.08
CA GLN A 298 23.96 -3.28 0.67
C GLN A 298 24.29 -4.75 0.42
N LYS A 299 25.33 -5.29 1.05
CA LYS A 299 25.69 -6.71 0.89
C LYS A 299 24.56 -7.61 1.41
N ILE A 300 24.03 -7.30 2.60
CA ILE A 300 22.93 -8.05 3.22
C ILE A 300 21.69 -8.03 2.32
N PHE A 301 21.27 -6.84 1.85
CA PHE A 301 20.10 -6.72 0.97
C PHE A 301 20.25 -7.53 -0.31
N MET A 302 21.42 -7.47 -0.97
CA MET A 302 21.62 -8.24 -2.21
C MET A 302 21.53 -9.74 -1.97
N VAL A 303 22.14 -10.26 -0.90
CA VAL A 303 22.06 -11.69 -0.57
C VAL A 303 20.61 -12.10 -0.30
N CYS A 304 19.88 -11.34 0.52
CA CYS A 304 18.47 -11.62 0.81
C CYS A 304 17.60 -11.55 -0.46
N ALA A 305 17.78 -10.54 -1.30
CA ALA A 305 17.01 -10.37 -2.53
C ALA A 305 17.26 -11.52 -3.53
N ILE A 306 18.52 -11.91 -3.73
CA ILE A 306 18.86 -13.05 -4.60
C ILE A 306 18.24 -14.33 -4.07
N PHE A 307 18.33 -14.59 -2.76
CA PHE A 307 17.75 -15.78 -2.16
C PHE A 307 16.22 -15.83 -2.31
N CYS A 308 15.53 -14.71 -2.05
CA CYS A 308 14.07 -14.65 -2.18
C CYS A 308 13.61 -14.81 -3.64
N ILE A 309 14.24 -14.13 -4.58
CA ILE A 309 13.92 -14.24 -6.02
C ILE A 309 14.29 -15.64 -6.55
N GLY A 310 15.37 -16.22 -6.03
CA GLY A 310 15.76 -17.60 -6.24
C GLY A 310 14.63 -18.57 -5.90
N ILE A 311 14.18 -18.56 -4.65
CA ILE A 311 13.09 -19.43 -4.19
C ILE A 311 11.84 -19.23 -5.03
N SER A 312 11.40 -17.98 -5.26
CA SER A 312 10.23 -17.70 -6.10
C SER A 312 10.37 -18.29 -7.51
N GLY A 313 11.54 -18.16 -8.12
CA GLY A 313 11.82 -18.75 -9.44
C GLY A 313 11.82 -20.27 -9.44
N GLY A 314 12.36 -20.89 -8.39
CA GLY A 314 12.30 -22.34 -8.17
C GLY A 314 10.86 -22.83 -8.09
N LEU A 315 9.99 -22.12 -7.37
CA LEU A 315 8.56 -22.47 -7.26
C LEU A 315 7.81 -22.33 -8.58
N ILE A 316 8.07 -21.28 -9.36
CA ILE A 316 7.41 -21.04 -10.65
C ILE A 316 7.77 -22.13 -11.68
N ILE A 317 9.04 -22.54 -11.72
CA ILE A 317 9.55 -23.51 -12.71
C ILE A 317 9.32 -24.96 -12.24
N GLY A 318 9.49 -25.23 -10.96
CA GLY A 318 9.42 -26.57 -10.38
C GLY A 318 8.02 -27.06 -10.03
N GLY A 319 7.08 -26.14 -9.83
CA GLY A 319 5.82 -26.46 -9.16
C GLY A 319 6.06 -27.08 -7.78
N THR A 320 5.09 -27.84 -7.29
CA THR A 320 5.13 -28.48 -5.95
C THR A 320 5.66 -29.91 -5.96
N HIS A 321 5.79 -30.53 -7.14
CA HIS A 321 6.02 -31.99 -7.25
C HIS A 321 7.40 -32.38 -7.81
N SER A 322 8.16 -31.45 -8.39
CA SER A 322 9.47 -31.76 -8.97
C SER A 322 10.60 -31.02 -8.26
N LEU A 323 11.26 -31.73 -7.36
CA LEU A 323 12.40 -31.22 -6.58
C LEU A 323 13.57 -30.81 -7.50
N LEU A 324 13.84 -31.56 -8.57
CA LEU A 324 14.88 -31.24 -9.53
C LEU A 324 14.59 -29.91 -10.24
N ASN A 325 13.36 -29.74 -10.75
CA ASN A 325 12.98 -28.51 -11.44
C ASN A 325 12.96 -27.30 -10.49
N PHE A 326 12.63 -27.51 -9.21
CA PHE A 326 12.75 -26.47 -8.18
C PHE A 326 14.18 -25.96 -8.04
N TYR A 327 15.18 -26.85 -7.91
CA TYR A 327 16.58 -26.42 -7.80
C TYR A 327 17.11 -25.79 -9.10
N VAL A 328 16.72 -26.32 -10.27
CA VAL A 328 17.09 -25.72 -11.56
C VAL A 328 16.55 -24.28 -11.65
N GLY A 329 15.27 -24.08 -11.28
CA GLY A 329 14.67 -22.76 -11.25
C GLY A 329 15.35 -21.84 -10.23
N LEU A 330 15.62 -22.34 -9.03
CA LEU A 330 16.25 -21.57 -7.96
C LEU A 330 17.63 -21.07 -8.36
N PHE A 331 18.50 -21.95 -8.87
CA PHE A 331 19.84 -21.54 -9.29
C PHE A 331 19.79 -20.66 -10.55
N GLY A 332 18.94 -20.99 -11.52
CA GLY A 332 18.77 -20.21 -12.74
C GLY A 332 18.36 -18.77 -12.46
N THR A 333 17.28 -18.55 -11.69
CA THR A 333 16.82 -17.20 -11.36
C THR A 333 17.76 -16.47 -10.40
N SER A 334 18.43 -17.18 -9.49
CA SER A 334 19.44 -16.58 -8.60
C SER A 334 20.63 -16.02 -9.39
N ILE A 335 21.13 -16.76 -10.40
CA ILE A 335 22.23 -16.33 -11.26
C ILE A 335 21.82 -15.11 -12.08
N ILE A 336 20.64 -15.16 -12.71
CA ILE A 336 20.11 -14.02 -13.49
C ILE A 336 20.00 -12.77 -12.60
N THR A 337 19.44 -12.93 -11.40
CA THR A 337 19.27 -11.85 -10.43
C THR A 337 20.61 -11.28 -9.97
N TYR A 338 21.61 -12.13 -9.72
CA TYR A 338 22.95 -11.71 -9.32
C TYR A 338 23.59 -10.76 -10.34
N PHE A 339 23.38 -10.98 -11.64
CA PHE A 339 23.93 -10.11 -12.69
C PHE A 339 23.08 -8.86 -12.97
N LEU A 340 21.75 -8.98 -12.92
CA LEU A 340 20.86 -7.87 -13.28
C LEU A 340 20.64 -6.88 -12.15
N LEU A 341 20.48 -7.36 -10.91
CA LEU A 341 20.12 -6.52 -9.76
C LEU A 341 21.15 -5.39 -9.53
N PRO A 342 22.48 -5.62 -9.54
CA PRO A 342 23.44 -4.54 -9.38
C PRO A 342 23.41 -3.50 -10.50
N LYS A 343 23.04 -3.88 -11.72
CA LYS A 343 22.91 -2.96 -12.87
C LYS A 343 21.70 -2.05 -12.72
N ILE A 344 20.55 -2.62 -12.38
CA ILE A 344 19.30 -1.88 -12.15
C ILE A 344 19.49 -0.88 -11.02
N LEU A 345 20.08 -1.31 -9.91
CA LEU A 345 20.24 -0.48 -8.70
C LEU A 345 21.23 0.68 -8.87
N LYS A 346 22.16 0.59 -9.83
CA LYS A 346 23.09 1.67 -10.18
C LYS A 346 22.51 2.66 -11.20
N TRP A 347 21.31 2.39 -11.74
CA TRP A 347 20.73 3.23 -12.77
C TRP A 347 20.32 4.59 -12.18
N LYS A 348 20.89 5.66 -12.74
CA LYS A 348 20.52 7.04 -12.41
C LYS A 348 19.45 7.52 -13.37
N VAL A 349 18.24 7.74 -12.87
CA VAL A 349 17.13 8.26 -13.67
C VAL A 349 17.17 9.79 -13.64
N SER A 350 17.70 10.42 -14.69
CA SER A 350 17.63 11.87 -14.87
C SER A 350 16.32 12.22 -15.58
N TRP A 351 15.42 12.90 -14.89
CA TRP A 351 14.29 13.58 -15.54
C TRP A 351 14.78 14.96 -15.96
N ASN A 352 15.39 15.05 -17.14
CA ASN A 352 15.65 16.34 -17.78
C ASN A 352 14.33 16.86 -18.39
N PHE A 353 13.43 17.36 -17.53
CA PHE A 353 12.43 18.31 -17.99
C PHE A 353 13.12 19.67 -18.05
N LYS A 354 13.60 20.02 -19.26
CA LYS A 354 14.02 21.38 -19.58
C LYS A 354 12.81 22.31 -19.62
#